data_AF-A0A2X2TAJ3-F1
#
_entry.id   AF-A0A2X2TAJ3-F1
#
_cell.length_a   1.000
_cell.length_b   1.000
_cell.length_c   1.000
_cell.angle_alpha   90.00
_cell.angle_beta   90.00
_cell.angle_gamma   90.00
#
_symmetry.space_group_name_H-M   'P 1'
#
loop_
_entity.id
_entity.type
_entity.pdbx_description
1 polymer ?
#
loop_
_entity_poly.entity_id
_entity_poly.type
_entity_poly.pdbx_seq_one_letter_code
_entity_poly.pdbx_strand_id
1 'polypeptide(L)'
;MDWLAKQYVTALNIIHYMHDKYSYEASLMALHDRDVVRTMACGIAGLSVAADSLSAIKYAKVKPIRDEDGLAIDFEIEGEYPQFGNNDPRVDDIAVDLVERFMKKIQKLTTYRGAIATQSVLTITSNVVYGKKTGNTPDGRRAGTPFGPGANPMHGRDQKGAVASLTSVAKLPFAYAKDGISYTFSIVPNALGKDDDVRKTNLAGLMDGYFHHEANIEGGQHLNVNVMNREMLLDAMENPEKYPQLTIRVSGYAVRFNSLTKEQQQDVITRTFTQSI
;
A
#
# COMPACT_ATOMS: atom_id res chain seq x y z
N MET A 1 -6.57 7.39 -16.94
CA MET A 1 -6.99 6.19 -16.17
C MET A 1 -8.07 5.36 -16.89
N ASP A 2 -8.95 5.91 -17.73
CA ASP A 2 -10.02 5.12 -18.40
C ASP A 2 -9.49 3.97 -19.26
N TRP A 3 -8.43 4.23 -20.03
CA TRP A 3 -7.73 3.20 -20.80
C TRP A 3 -7.26 2.04 -19.90
N LEU A 4 -6.62 2.35 -18.77
CA LEU A 4 -6.13 1.33 -17.84
C LEU A 4 -7.27 0.48 -17.28
N ALA A 5 -8.38 1.11 -16.86
CA ALA A 5 -9.55 0.41 -16.36
C ALA A 5 -10.13 -0.55 -17.42
N LYS A 6 -10.27 -0.10 -18.67
CA LYS A 6 -10.77 -0.92 -19.78
C LYS A 6 -9.88 -2.14 -20.02
N GLN A 7 -8.56 -1.92 -20.12
CA GLN A 7 -7.62 -3.02 -20.38
C GLN A 7 -7.60 -4.02 -19.22
N TYR A 8 -7.63 -3.52 -17.98
CA TYR A 8 -7.56 -4.37 -16.80
C TYR A 8 -8.81 -5.26 -16.66
N VAL A 9 -10.02 -4.69 -16.72
CA VAL A 9 -11.27 -5.49 -16.65
C VAL A 9 -11.38 -6.45 -17.84
N THR A 10 -10.96 -6.04 -19.04
CA THR A 10 -10.93 -6.94 -20.20
C THR A 10 -10.02 -8.15 -19.95
N ALA A 11 -8.82 -7.94 -19.41
CA ALA A 11 -7.91 -9.03 -19.07
C ALA A 11 -8.50 -9.96 -18.02
N LEU A 12 -9.09 -9.41 -16.94
CA LEU A 12 -9.69 -10.22 -15.88
C LEU A 12 -10.90 -11.02 -16.37
N ASN A 13 -11.73 -10.44 -17.26
CA ASN A 13 -12.85 -11.18 -17.86
C ASN A 13 -12.36 -12.44 -18.60
N ILE A 14 -11.26 -12.34 -19.36
CA ILE A 14 -10.66 -13.47 -20.05
C ILE A 14 -10.11 -14.48 -19.03
N ILE A 15 -9.36 -14.01 -18.03
CA ILE A 15 -8.77 -14.85 -16.98
C ILE A 15 -9.85 -15.68 -16.29
N HIS A 16 -10.90 -15.03 -15.76
CA HIS A 16 -11.93 -15.72 -15.00
C HIS A 16 -12.81 -16.62 -15.86
N TYR A 17 -13.11 -16.23 -17.11
CA TYR A 17 -13.80 -17.12 -18.04
C TYR A 17 -12.99 -18.42 -18.26
N MET A 18 -11.69 -18.30 -18.49
CA MET A 18 -10.84 -19.46 -18.76
C MET A 18 -10.58 -20.28 -17.49
N HIS A 19 -10.50 -19.64 -16.32
CA HIS A 19 -10.33 -20.33 -15.04
C HIS A 19 -11.56 -21.18 -14.70
N ASP A 20 -12.77 -20.62 -14.79
CA ASP A 20 -14.02 -21.37 -14.60
C ASP A 20 -14.12 -22.55 -15.58
N LYS A 21 -13.63 -22.39 -16.81
CA LYS A 21 -13.72 -23.43 -17.85
C LYS A 21 -12.70 -24.56 -17.66
N TYR A 22 -11.46 -24.24 -17.29
CA TYR A 22 -10.35 -25.20 -17.33
C TYR A 22 -9.81 -25.58 -15.95
N SER A 23 -10.17 -24.85 -14.90
CA SER A 23 -9.67 -25.06 -13.54
C SER A 23 -10.72 -24.68 -12.48
N TYR A 24 -11.97 -25.10 -12.69
CA TYR A 24 -13.03 -24.89 -11.71
C TYR A 24 -12.69 -25.54 -10.37
N GLU A 25 -12.72 -24.77 -9.30
CA GLU A 25 -12.31 -25.16 -7.94
C GLU A 25 -13.38 -26.02 -7.25
N ALA A 26 -13.74 -27.15 -7.86
CA ALA A 26 -14.91 -27.96 -7.48
C ALA A 26 -14.94 -28.33 -5.99
N SER A 27 -13.81 -28.72 -5.40
CA SER A 27 -13.75 -29.11 -3.98
C SER A 27 -14.02 -27.93 -3.03
N LEU A 28 -13.62 -26.72 -3.41
CA LEU A 28 -13.91 -25.51 -2.64
C LEU A 28 -15.37 -25.09 -2.85
N MET A 29 -15.83 -25.12 -4.10
CA MET A 29 -17.19 -24.71 -4.46
C MET A 29 -18.26 -25.66 -3.93
N ALA A 30 -17.92 -26.93 -3.68
CA ALA A 30 -18.81 -27.91 -3.04
C ALA A 30 -19.17 -27.54 -1.59
N LEU A 31 -18.40 -26.64 -0.96
CA LEU A 31 -18.60 -26.18 0.42
C LEU A 31 -19.31 -24.82 0.48
N HIS A 32 -19.90 -24.37 -0.62
CA HIS A 32 -20.65 -23.13 -0.70
C HIS A 32 -22.13 -23.40 -0.94
N ASP A 33 -22.96 -22.42 -0.61
CA ASP A 33 -24.33 -22.36 -1.10
C ASP A 33 -24.35 -22.42 -2.63
N ARG A 34 -25.51 -22.83 -3.18
CA ARG A 34 -25.71 -22.97 -4.63
C ARG A 34 -25.27 -21.72 -5.40
N ASP A 35 -25.67 -20.54 -4.92
CA ASP A 35 -25.45 -19.26 -5.59
C ASP A 35 -24.44 -18.41 -4.82
N VAL A 36 -23.18 -18.43 -5.27
CA VAL A 36 -22.10 -17.64 -4.68
C VAL A 36 -22.01 -16.25 -5.32
N VAL A 37 -22.08 -15.21 -4.50
CA VAL A 37 -21.80 -13.82 -4.92
C VAL A 37 -20.33 -13.70 -5.32
N ARG A 38 -20.07 -13.04 -6.45
CA ARG A 38 -18.70 -12.84 -6.97
C ARG A 38 -18.39 -11.36 -7.09
N THR A 39 -17.17 -11.01 -6.73
CA THR A 39 -16.59 -9.69 -6.97
C THR A 39 -15.46 -9.81 -8.01
N MET A 40 -15.26 -8.74 -8.77
CA MET A 40 -14.12 -8.59 -9.69
C MET A 40 -13.11 -7.65 -9.01
N ALA A 41 -12.17 -8.24 -8.29
CA ALA A 41 -11.19 -7.53 -7.47
C ALA A 41 -10.08 -6.89 -8.32
N CYS A 42 -10.05 -5.57 -8.39
CA CYS A 42 -9.04 -4.79 -9.10
C CYS A 42 -8.07 -4.10 -8.12
N GLY A 43 -6.82 -4.54 -8.06
CA GLY A 43 -5.81 -3.92 -7.20
C GLY A 43 -5.19 -2.66 -7.82
N ILE A 44 -4.91 -1.65 -7.00
CA ILE A 44 -4.05 -0.51 -7.36
C ILE A 44 -2.72 -0.56 -6.59
N ALA A 45 -1.63 -0.23 -7.28
CA ALA A 45 -0.27 -0.20 -6.73
C ALA A 45 0.36 1.19 -6.90
N GLY A 46 1.24 1.57 -5.96
CA GLY A 46 1.95 2.86 -6.04
C GLY A 46 1.07 4.08 -5.74
N LEU A 47 0.02 3.92 -4.92
CA LEU A 47 -0.90 5.02 -4.58
C LEU A 47 -0.17 6.24 -4.03
N SER A 48 0.71 6.04 -3.04
CA SER A 48 1.49 7.13 -2.43
C SER A 48 2.46 7.77 -3.42
N VAL A 49 3.10 7.01 -4.30
CA VAL A 49 3.95 7.57 -5.38
C VAL A 49 3.14 8.47 -6.30
N ALA A 50 1.95 8.05 -6.71
CA ALA A 50 1.08 8.85 -7.56
C ALA A 50 0.55 10.10 -6.84
N ALA A 51 0.11 9.96 -5.59
CA ALA A 51 -0.38 11.08 -4.77
C ALA A 51 0.72 12.11 -4.51
N ASP A 52 1.91 11.68 -4.10
CA ASP A 52 3.06 12.54 -3.86
C ASP A 52 3.56 13.18 -5.15
N SER A 53 3.48 12.48 -6.29
CA SER A 53 3.87 13.04 -7.59
C SER A 53 2.95 14.20 -7.99
N LEU A 54 1.64 14.02 -7.82
CA LEU A 54 0.65 15.06 -8.05
C LEU A 54 0.81 16.21 -7.04
N SER A 55 1.17 15.90 -5.80
CA SER A 55 1.47 16.90 -4.77
C SER A 55 2.70 17.74 -5.13
N ALA A 56 3.80 17.11 -5.57
CA ALA A 56 4.99 17.79 -6.03
C ALA A 56 4.69 18.73 -7.20
N ILE A 57 3.93 18.27 -8.20
CA ILE A 57 3.51 19.11 -9.34
C ILE A 57 2.62 20.28 -8.88
N LYS A 58 1.76 20.07 -7.89
CA LYS A 58 0.78 21.06 -7.45
C LYS A 58 1.36 22.11 -6.50
N TYR A 59 2.30 21.73 -5.65
CA TYR A 59 2.79 22.58 -4.55
C TYR A 59 4.27 22.94 -4.62
N ALA A 60 5.03 22.30 -5.52
CA ALA A 60 6.40 22.69 -5.86
C ALA A 60 6.52 22.97 -7.36
N LYS A 61 7.71 23.29 -7.83
CA LYS A 61 8.01 23.40 -9.27
C LYS A 61 8.71 22.14 -9.74
N VAL A 62 8.03 21.37 -10.58
CA VAL A 62 8.59 20.16 -11.18
C VAL A 62 8.96 20.43 -12.63
N LYS A 63 10.24 20.29 -12.97
CA LYS A 63 10.78 20.45 -14.32
C LYS A 63 11.12 19.09 -14.93
N PRO A 64 10.45 18.67 -16.02
CA PRO A 64 10.80 17.44 -16.72
C PRO A 64 12.18 17.56 -17.39
N ILE A 65 13.05 16.58 -17.18
CA ILE A 65 14.28 16.36 -17.94
C ILE A 65 13.95 15.38 -19.06
N ARG A 66 14.21 15.79 -20.30
CA ARG A 66 13.85 15.04 -21.50
C ARG A 66 15.09 14.52 -22.23
N ASP A 67 14.94 13.37 -22.88
CA ASP A 67 15.94 12.85 -23.82
C ASP A 67 15.84 13.52 -25.21
N GLU A 68 16.61 13.02 -26.16
CA GLU A 68 16.68 13.51 -27.55
C GLU A 68 15.35 13.35 -28.32
N ASP A 69 14.49 12.41 -27.92
CA ASP A 69 13.16 12.20 -28.50
C ASP A 69 12.08 13.05 -27.79
N GLY A 70 12.46 13.81 -26.76
CA GLY A 70 11.55 14.63 -25.98
C GLY A 70 10.75 13.84 -24.93
N LEU A 71 11.10 12.59 -24.64
CA LEU A 71 10.48 11.79 -23.58
C LEU A 71 11.01 12.22 -22.22
N ALA A 72 10.12 12.43 -21.24
CA ALA A 72 10.53 12.77 -19.89
C ALA A 72 11.12 11.54 -19.18
N ILE A 73 12.42 11.57 -18.91
CA ILE A 73 13.17 10.48 -18.28
C ILE A 73 13.59 10.79 -16.84
N ASP A 74 13.53 12.06 -16.42
CA ASP A 74 13.82 12.49 -15.05
C ASP A 74 13.07 13.80 -14.69
N PHE A 75 13.13 14.22 -13.43
CA PHE A 75 12.45 15.41 -12.93
C PHE A 75 13.32 16.16 -11.90
N GLU A 76 13.45 17.47 -12.07
CA GLU A 76 14.02 18.37 -11.05
C GLU A 76 12.88 18.99 -10.24
N ILE A 77 13.00 19.00 -8.92
CA ILE A 77 12.01 19.58 -8.00
C ILE A 77 12.64 20.78 -7.31
N GLU A 78 12.05 21.97 -7.49
CA GLU A 78 12.38 23.17 -6.74
C GLU A 78 11.25 23.49 -5.75
N GLY A 79 11.59 23.45 -4.45
CA GLY A 79 10.67 23.69 -3.33
C GLY A 79 10.20 22.41 -2.64
N GLU A 80 9.69 22.57 -1.42
CA GLU A 80 9.09 21.49 -0.64
C GLU A 80 7.64 21.24 -1.06
N TYR A 81 7.18 20.00 -0.90
CA TYR A 81 5.79 19.64 -1.17
C TYR A 81 5.24 18.67 -0.10
N PRO A 82 3.92 18.65 0.16
CA PRO A 82 3.32 17.73 1.13
C PRO A 82 3.42 16.27 0.67
N GLN A 83 3.83 15.37 1.56
CA GLN A 83 3.92 13.93 1.29
C GLN A 83 2.87 13.16 2.10
N PHE A 84 2.25 12.17 1.47
CA PHE A 84 1.21 11.32 2.07
C PHE A 84 1.74 10.61 3.33
N GLY A 85 0.90 10.49 4.36
CA GLY A 85 1.30 9.87 5.64
C GLY A 85 1.64 10.86 6.76
N ASN A 86 1.40 12.15 6.56
CA ASN A 86 1.74 13.21 7.52
C ASN A 86 0.51 14.02 7.99
N ASN A 87 -0.68 13.45 7.81
CA ASN A 87 -1.98 14.08 8.08
C ASN A 87 -2.09 15.49 7.47
N ASP A 88 -1.72 15.59 6.20
CA ASP A 88 -1.79 16.84 5.44
C ASP A 88 -2.85 16.69 4.35
N PRO A 89 -4.05 17.29 4.52
CA PRO A 89 -5.15 17.16 3.56
C PRO A 89 -4.75 17.50 2.12
N ARG A 90 -3.76 18.38 1.93
CA ARG A 90 -3.31 18.80 0.60
C ARG A 90 -2.86 17.65 -0.30
N VAL A 91 -2.33 16.57 0.28
CA VAL A 91 -1.89 15.35 -0.42
C VAL A 91 -2.75 14.14 -0.05
N ASP A 92 -3.27 14.06 1.18
CA ASP A 92 -4.19 12.99 1.57
C ASP A 92 -5.45 13.00 0.67
N ASP A 93 -6.01 14.18 0.39
CA ASP A 93 -7.19 14.33 -0.47
C ASP A 93 -6.90 13.91 -1.92
N ILE A 94 -5.64 14.02 -2.37
CA ILE A 94 -5.21 13.52 -3.68
C ILE A 94 -5.24 11.99 -3.68
N ALA A 95 -4.73 11.35 -2.63
CA ALA A 95 -4.76 9.89 -2.51
C ALA A 95 -6.21 9.38 -2.45
N VAL A 96 -7.08 10.05 -1.69
CA VAL A 96 -8.52 9.76 -1.64
C VAL A 96 -9.16 9.89 -3.03
N ASP A 97 -8.94 11.00 -3.74
CA ASP A 97 -9.47 11.19 -5.10
C ASP A 97 -9.03 10.08 -6.05
N LEU A 98 -7.77 9.65 -6.01
CA LEU A 98 -7.28 8.58 -6.88
C LEU A 98 -8.00 7.24 -6.62
N VAL A 99 -8.23 6.89 -5.35
CA VAL A 99 -8.99 5.70 -4.95
C VAL A 99 -10.43 5.77 -5.48
N GLU A 100 -11.12 6.90 -5.27
CA GLU A 100 -12.49 7.07 -5.78
C GLU A 100 -12.55 7.06 -7.31
N ARG A 101 -11.62 7.76 -7.96
CA ARG A 101 -11.60 7.99 -9.40
C ARG A 101 -11.38 6.70 -10.16
N PHE A 102 -10.54 5.79 -9.68
CA PHE A 102 -10.36 4.49 -10.33
C PHE A 102 -11.56 3.56 -10.11
N MET A 103 -12.10 3.51 -8.89
CA MET A 103 -13.30 2.72 -8.58
C MET A 103 -14.49 3.12 -9.46
N LYS A 104 -14.77 4.43 -9.58
CA LYS A 104 -15.82 4.98 -10.45
C LYS A 104 -15.64 4.65 -11.94
N LYS A 105 -14.41 4.31 -12.38
CA LYS A 105 -14.13 3.90 -13.76
C LYS A 105 -14.39 2.41 -13.97
N ILE A 106 -13.86 1.55 -13.11
CA ILE A 106 -14.07 0.09 -13.25
C ILE A 106 -15.54 -0.31 -13.02
N GLN A 107 -16.28 0.44 -12.18
CA GLN A 107 -17.71 0.20 -11.92
C GLN A 107 -18.60 0.31 -13.18
N LYS A 108 -18.16 1.02 -14.21
CA LYS A 108 -18.92 1.23 -15.46
C LYS A 108 -18.72 0.10 -16.47
N LEU A 109 -17.80 -0.83 -16.22
CA LEU A 109 -17.37 -1.83 -17.18
C LEU A 109 -18.10 -3.16 -16.93
N THR A 110 -18.51 -3.82 -18.01
CA THR A 110 -19.11 -5.15 -17.93
C THR A 110 -18.09 -6.18 -17.49
N THR A 111 -18.45 -6.98 -16.50
CA THR A 111 -17.63 -8.05 -15.92
C THR A 111 -18.19 -9.43 -16.27
N TYR A 112 -17.29 -10.41 -16.39
CA TYR A 112 -17.66 -11.80 -16.57
C TYR A 112 -18.58 -12.27 -15.42
N ARG A 113 -19.64 -13.00 -15.78
CA ARG A 113 -20.61 -13.59 -14.85
C ARG A 113 -21.31 -12.55 -13.93
N GLY A 114 -21.31 -11.27 -14.32
CA GLY A 114 -21.90 -10.19 -13.54
C GLY A 114 -21.18 -9.93 -12.20
N ALA A 115 -19.90 -10.31 -12.08
CA ALA A 115 -19.14 -10.10 -10.87
C ALA A 115 -19.05 -8.61 -10.50
N ILE A 116 -19.34 -8.26 -9.25
CA ILE A 116 -19.41 -6.87 -8.79
C ILE A 116 -17.99 -6.29 -8.76
N ALA A 117 -17.72 -5.23 -9.52
CA ALA A 117 -16.41 -4.59 -9.50
C ALA A 117 -16.08 -4.06 -8.10
N THR A 118 -14.90 -4.44 -7.58
CA THR A 118 -14.33 -3.95 -6.33
C THR A 118 -12.88 -3.52 -6.55
N GLN A 119 -12.33 -2.77 -5.59
CA GLN A 119 -10.96 -2.28 -5.65
C GLN A 119 -10.23 -2.56 -4.35
N SER A 120 -8.94 -2.87 -4.43
CA SER A 120 -8.04 -2.92 -3.26
C SER A 120 -6.85 -1.99 -3.44
N VAL A 121 -6.37 -1.43 -2.33
CA VAL A 121 -5.07 -0.74 -2.27
C VAL A 121 -4.07 -1.73 -1.67
N LEU A 122 -3.63 -2.66 -2.52
CA LEU A 122 -2.85 -3.83 -2.13
C LEU A 122 -1.81 -4.15 -3.22
N THR A 123 -0.60 -4.51 -2.80
CA THR A 123 0.49 -4.80 -3.75
C THR A 123 1.12 -6.18 -3.61
N ILE A 124 1.05 -6.81 -2.43
CA ILE A 124 1.95 -7.95 -2.10
C ILE A 124 3.40 -7.51 -2.36
N THR A 125 4.16 -8.24 -3.20
CA THR A 125 5.54 -7.92 -3.62
C THR A 125 5.59 -7.16 -4.95
N SER A 126 4.44 -6.84 -5.55
CA SER A 126 4.36 -6.04 -6.78
C SER A 126 4.87 -4.61 -6.59
N ASN A 127 5.00 -4.12 -5.34
CA ASN A 127 5.66 -2.84 -5.06
C ASN A 127 7.12 -2.83 -5.53
N VAL A 128 7.83 -3.96 -5.37
CA VAL A 128 9.20 -4.15 -5.86
C VAL A 128 9.20 -4.36 -7.37
N VAL A 129 8.32 -5.23 -7.89
CA VAL A 129 8.30 -5.57 -9.32
C VAL A 129 7.91 -4.37 -10.20
N TYR A 130 6.88 -3.62 -9.81
CA TYR A 130 6.50 -2.39 -10.52
C TYR A 130 7.53 -1.29 -10.30
N GLY A 131 8.09 -1.13 -9.09
CA GLY A 131 9.16 -0.17 -8.82
C GLY A 131 10.36 -0.35 -9.77
N LYS A 132 10.80 -1.60 -9.96
CA LYS A 132 11.85 -1.98 -10.93
C LYS A 132 11.54 -1.60 -12.37
N LYS A 133 10.27 -1.69 -12.76
CA LYS A 133 9.80 -1.44 -14.12
C LYS A 133 9.31 -0.01 -14.33
N THR A 134 9.47 0.86 -13.35
CA THR A 134 9.04 2.26 -13.39
C THR A 134 10.25 3.19 -13.28
N GLY A 135 10.39 4.10 -14.26
CA GLY A 135 11.42 5.13 -14.30
C GLY A 135 11.28 6.19 -13.20
N ASN A 136 12.02 7.29 -13.27
CA ASN A 136 11.91 8.38 -12.30
C ASN A 136 10.49 8.95 -12.28
N THR A 137 9.97 9.30 -11.10
CA THR A 137 8.62 9.86 -10.95
C THR A 137 8.64 11.28 -10.38
N PRO A 138 7.61 12.12 -10.64
CA PRO A 138 7.59 13.53 -10.23
C PRO A 138 7.71 13.79 -8.73
N ASP A 139 7.45 12.78 -7.89
CA ASP A 139 7.70 12.81 -6.44
C ASP A 139 9.19 12.70 -6.05
N GLY A 140 10.09 12.60 -7.04
CA GLY A 140 11.52 12.44 -6.83
C GLY A 140 11.94 11.00 -6.52
N ARG A 141 11.03 10.02 -6.53
CA ARG A 141 11.41 8.61 -6.43
C ARG A 141 12.23 8.22 -7.66
N ARG A 142 13.38 7.60 -7.43
CA ARG A 142 14.32 7.20 -8.47
C ARG A 142 13.86 5.95 -9.21
N ALA A 143 14.26 5.85 -10.48
CA ALA A 143 14.01 4.68 -11.31
C ALA A 143 14.46 3.40 -10.61
N GLY A 144 13.62 2.36 -10.68
CA GLY A 144 13.93 1.06 -10.11
C GLY A 144 13.69 0.90 -8.60
N THR A 145 13.52 1.98 -7.85
CA THR A 145 13.25 1.93 -6.40
C THR A 145 11.86 1.31 -6.12
N PRO A 146 11.68 0.44 -5.11
CA PRO A 146 10.35 -0.07 -4.78
C PRO A 146 9.33 1.04 -4.48
N PHE A 147 8.06 0.76 -4.75
CA PHE A 147 6.95 1.53 -4.17
C PHE A 147 6.76 1.16 -2.69
N GLY A 148 5.95 1.94 -1.97
CA GLY A 148 5.42 1.52 -0.66
C GLY A 148 4.52 0.28 -0.80
N PRO A 149 4.48 -0.62 0.21
CA PRO A 149 3.59 -1.78 0.20
C PRO A 149 2.13 -1.37 0.41
N GLY A 150 1.21 -1.87 -0.41
CA GLY A 150 -0.22 -1.56 -0.29
C GLY A 150 -0.50 -0.05 -0.35
N ALA A 151 -1.15 0.44 0.71
CA ALA A 151 -1.54 1.83 0.92
C ALA A 151 -0.51 2.64 1.73
N ASN A 152 0.68 2.09 2.00
CA ASN A 152 1.69 2.79 2.79
C ASN A 152 2.14 4.11 2.14
N PRO A 153 2.49 5.11 2.97
CA PRO A 153 3.42 6.17 2.59
C PRO A 153 4.68 5.60 1.93
N MET A 154 5.29 6.38 1.03
CA MET A 154 6.60 6.01 0.47
C MET A 154 7.65 5.99 1.59
N HIS A 155 8.66 5.11 1.44
CA HIS A 155 9.63 4.83 2.49
C HIS A 155 10.29 6.09 3.06
N GLY A 156 10.13 6.31 4.37
CA GLY A 156 10.72 7.44 5.10
C GLY A 156 10.00 8.78 4.94
N ARG A 157 8.85 8.84 4.24
CA ARG A 157 8.12 10.09 4.02
C ARG A 157 7.11 10.42 5.13
N ASP A 158 6.63 9.43 5.87
CA ASP A 158 5.81 9.61 7.06
C ASP A 158 6.68 9.91 8.29
N GLN A 159 6.80 11.19 8.62
CA GLN A 159 7.79 11.70 9.59
C GLN A 159 7.14 12.35 10.83
N LYS A 160 5.81 12.41 10.90
CA LYS A 160 5.06 13.08 11.99
C LYS A 160 4.50 12.11 13.05
N GLY A 161 5.07 10.92 13.18
CA GLY A 161 4.68 9.93 14.19
C GLY A 161 3.50 9.04 13.78
N ALA A 162 3.18 8.09 14.67
CA ALA A 162 2.19 7.05 14.45
C ALA A 162 0.78 7.62 14.19
N VAL A 163 0.33 8.58 15.00
CA VAL A 163 -1.01 9.13 14.88
C VAL A 163 -1.20 9.80 13.53
N ALA A 164 -0.20 10.52 13.03
CA ALA A 164 -0.30 11.22 11.74
C ALA A 164 -0.39 10.26 10.54
N SER A 165 0.43 9.21 10.53
CA SER A 165 0.44 8.22 9.46
C SER A 165 -0.81 7.33 9.49
N LEU A 166 -1.22 6.87 10.67
CA LEU A 166 -2.49 6.16 10.89
C LEU A 166 -3.68 6.99 10.41
N THR A 167 -3.72 8.28 10.75
CA THR A 167 -4.80 9.19 10.32
C THR A 167 -4.85 9.34 8.81
N SER A 168 -3.69 9.50 8.15
CA SER A 168 -3.64 9.68 6.68
C SER A 168 -4.17 8.46 5.95
N VAL A 169 -3.80 7.26 6.41
CA VAL A 169 -4.27 6.00 5.83
C VAL A 169 -5.75 5.76 6.13
N ALA A 170 -6.22 6.08 7.34
CA ALA A 170 -7.62 5.94 7.71
C ALA A 170 -8.58 6.84 6.92
N LYS A 171 -8.06 7.88 6.24
CA LYS A 171 -8.87 8.70 5.30
C LYS A 171 -9.16 7.99 3.98
N LEU A 172 -8.40 6.94 3.62
CA LEU A 172 -8.60 6.25 2.34
C LEU A 172 -9.95 5.50 2.38
N PRO A 173 -10.84 5.74 1.40
CA PRO A 173 -12.24 5.35 1.56
C PRO A 173 -12.45 3.87 1.24
N PHE A 174 -12.72 3.06 2.27
CA PHE A 174 -13.13 1.66 2.11
C PHE A 174 -14.43 1.55 1.33
N ALA A 175 -15.30 2.57 1.37
CA ALA A 175 -16.45 2.75 0.49
C ALA A 175 -16.11 2.54 -1.00
N TYR A 176 -14.92 2.95 -1.44
CA TYR A 176 -14.43 2.81 -2.81
C TYR A 176 -13.29 1.79 -2.96
N ALA A 177 -12.96 1.06 -1.90
CA ALA A 177 -11.91 0.04 -1.90
C ALA A 177 -12.36 -1.22 -1.13
N LYS A 178 -13.54 -1.75 -1.49
CA LYS A 178 -14.19 -2.88 -0.79
C LYS A 178 -13.42 -4.19 -0.80
N ASP A 179 -12.37 -4.30 -1.60
CA ASP A 179 -11.46 -5.45 -1.61
C ASP A 179 -10.30 -5.30 -0.60
N GLY A 180 -10.20 -4.15 0.07
CA GLY A 180 -9.32 -3.93 1.22
C GLY A 180 -8.26 -2.84 1.01
N ILE A 181 -7.76 -2.29 2.13
CA ILE A 181 -6.75 -1.23 2.14
C ILE A 181 -5.62 -1.67 3.07
N SER A 182 -4.50 -2.11 2.50
CA SER A 182 -3.43 -2.70 3.29
C SER A 182 -2.45 -1.64 3.79
N TYR A 183 -2.30 -1.54 5.12
CA TYR A 183 -1.26 -0.72 5.74
C TYR A 183 -0.34 -1.56 6.63
N THR A 184 0.97 -1.41 6.43
CA THR A 184 2.03 -2.06 7.21
C THR A 184 2.74 -1.04 8.09
N PHE A 185 2.44 -1.10 9.38
CA PHE A 185 2.95 -0.20 10.41
C PHE A 185 4.05 -0.88 11.21
N SER A 186 5.23 -0.27 11.22
CA SER A 186 6.36 -0.68 12.05
C SER A 186 6.68 0.44 13.03
N ILE A 187 6.79 0.09 14.31
CA ILE A 187 7.10 1.03 15.40
C ILE A 187 8.21 0.46 16.29
N VAL A 188 9.12 1.32 16.74
CA VAL A 188 10.17 0.90 17.67
C VAL A 188 9.58 0.68 19.07
N PRO A 189 10.05 -0.32 19.85
CA PRO A 189 9.45 -0.65 21.14
C PRO A 189 9.37 0.53 22.12
N ASN A 190 10.41 1.37 22.15
CA ASN A 190 10.49 2.52 23.07
C ASN A 190 9.57 3.68 22.66
N ALA A 191 9.14 3.75 21.40
CA ALA A 191 8.15 4.72 20.96
C ALA A 191 6.74 4.37 21.47
N LEU A 192 6.46 3.08 21.65
CA LEU A 192 5.19 2.61 22.24
C LEU A 192 5.14 2.77 23.75
N GLY A 193 6.28 2.68 24.46
CA GLY A 193 6.29 2.78 25.91
C GLY A 193 7.60 2.33 26.54
N LYS A 194 7.80 2.74 27.79
CA LYS A 194 9.01 2.42 28.58
C LYS A 194 9.03 0.97 29.08
N ASP A 195 7.86 0.38 29.28
CA ASP A 195 7.66 -0.99 29.76
C ASP A 195 6.51 -1.67 29.00
N ASP A 196 6.34 -2.97 29.21
CA ASP A 196 5.41 -3.79 28.44
C ASP A 196 3.94 -3.47 28.73
N ASP A 197 3.60 -3.07 29.96
CA ASP A 197 2.22 -2.70 30.29
C ASP A 197 1.83 -1.41 29.57
N VAL A 198 2.69 -0.40 29.60
CA VAL A 198 2.49 0.85 28.84
C VAL A 198 2.45 0.58 27.33
N ARG A 199 3.33 -0.28 26.80
CA ARG A 199 3.34 -0.62 25.36
C ARG A 199 2.04 -1.27 24.92
N LYS A 200 1.50 -2.22 25.70
CA LYS A 200 0.23 -2.90 25.41
C LYS A 200 -0.92 -1.89 25.42
N THR A 201 -1.01 -1.04 26.44
CA THR A 201 -2.06 -0.03 26.56
C THR A 201 -2.00 0.97 25.41
N ASN A 202 -0.82 1.50 25.08
CA ASN A 202 -0.67 2.47 24.01
C ASN A 202 -0.93 1.86 22.63
N LEU A 203 -0.49 0.62 22.37
CA LEU A 203 -0.78 -0.06 21.12
C LEU A 203 -2.28 -0.32 20.94
N ALA A 204 -2.97 -0.76 22.01
CA ALA A 204 -4.42 -0.89 22.00
C ALA A 204 -5.10 0.46 21.70
N GLY A 205 -4.69 1.54 22.38
CA GLY A 205 -5.24 2.87 22.14
C GLY A 205 -4.97 3.42 20.73
N LEU A 206 -3.81 3.15 20.15
CA LEU A 206 -3.51 3.49 18.75
C LEU A 206 -4.47 2.76 17.79
N MET A 207 -4.72 1.48 18.05
CA MET A 207 -5.67 0.68 17.24
C MET A 207 -7.10 1.14 17.45
N ASP A 208 -7.52 1.42 18.69
CA ASP A 208 -8.84 1.95 19.00
C ASP A 208 -9.08 3.27 18.24
N GLY A 209 -8.09 4.16 18.20
CA GLY A 209 -8.15 5.40 17.42
C GLY A 209 -8.15 5.18 15.91
N TYR A 210 -7.31 4.28 15.40
CA TYR A 210 -7.23 3.98 13.96
C TYR A 210 -8.50 3.30 13.43
N PHE A 211 -9.06 2.35 14.18
CA PHE A 211 -10.27 1.61 13.83
C PHE A 211 -11.55 2.27 14.35
N HIS A 212 -11.44 3.46 14.96
CA HIS A 212 -12.60 4.19 15.45
C HIS A 212 -13.59 4.43 14.30
N HIS A 213 -14.81 3.98 14.51
CA HIS A 213 -15.89 4.06 13.52
C HIS A 213 -17.11 4.74 14.11
N GLU A 214 -17.60 5.76 13.42
CA GLU A 214 -18.84 6.46 13.70
C GLU A 214 -19.53 6.85 12.38
N ALA A 215 -20.77 7.35 12.45
CA ALA A 215 -21.56 7.67 11.26
C ALA A 215 -20.84 8.60 10.25
N ASN A 216 -19.93 9.46 10.73
CA ASN A 216 -19.16 10.41 9.90
C ASN A 216 -17.66 10.07 9.82
N ILE A 217 -17.22 8.96 10.43
CA ILE A 217 -15.82 8.52 10.47
C ILE A 217 -15.79 7.06 10.06
N GLU A 218 -15.30 6.77 8.84
CA GLU A 218 -15.24 5.39 8.35
C GLU A 218 -14.27 4.54 9.18
N GLY A 219 -13.09 5.10 9.51
CA GLY A 219 -12.00 4.42 10.19
C GLY A 219 -11.07 3.67 9.24
N GLY A 220 -9.90 3.27 9.73
CA GLY A 220 -8.97 2.42 9.00
C GLY A 220 -9.49 0.99 8.82
N GLN A 221 -9.13 0.32 7.73
CA GLN A 221 -9.68 -1.02 7.41
C GLN A 221 -8.78 -2.18 7.88
N HIS A 222 -7.47 -2.04 7.75
CA HIS A 222 -6.50 -3.08 8.11
C HIS A 222 -5.23 -2.44 8.68
N LEU A 223 -4.60 -3.13 9.65
CA LEU A 223 -3.31 -2.76 10.21
C LEU A 223 -2.42 -3.99 10.42
N ASN A 224 -1.30 -4.03 9.71
CA ASN A 224 -0.19 -4.90 10.05
C ASN A 224 0.64 -4.21 11.12
N VAL A 225 0.92 -4.89 12.23
CA VAL A 225 1.72 -4.33 13.33
C VAL A 225 3.03 -5.09 13.47
N ASN A 226 4.11 -4.33 13.42
CA ASN A 226 5.47 -4.77 13.71
C ASN A 226 6.01 -3.93 14.88
N VAL A 227 6.45 -4.58 15.96
CA VAL A 227 7.10 -3.91 17.09
C VAL A 227 8.56 -4.37 17.15
N MET A 228 9.46 -3.60 16.53
CA MET A 228 10.85 -4.02 16.35
C MET A 228 11.79 -2.85 16.05
N ASN A 229 13.09 -3.09 16.29
CA ASN A 229 14.17 -2.18 15.95
C ASN A 229 14.79 -2.58 14.60
N ARG A 230 15.19 -1.59 13.80
CA ARG A 230 15.83 -1.83 12.49
C ARG A 230 17.15 -2.58 12.66
N GLU A 231 17.88 -2.30 13.72
CA GLU A 231 19.17 -2.91 14.07
C GLU A 231 19.04 -4.43 14.25
N MET A 232 17.90 -4.92 14.75
CA MET A 232 17.64 -6.35 14.88
C MET A 232 17.49 -7.03 13.50
N LEU A 233 16.89 -6.35 12.53
CA LEU A 233 16.79 -6.88 11.16
C LEU A 233 18.14 -6.86 10.46
N LEU A 234 18.98 -5.85 10.69
CA LEU A 234 20.34 -5.82 10.16
C LEU A 234 21.18 -6.98 10.71
N ASP A 235 21.09 -7.26 12.01
CA ASP A 235 21.74 -8.44 12.60
C ASP A 235 21.19 -9.74 12.01
N ALA A 236 19.88 -9.83 11.76
CA ALA A 236 19.26 -11.00 11.15
C ALA A 236 19.62 -11.19 9.65
N MET A 237 20.01 -10.13 8.94
CA MET A 237 20.53 -10.24 7.57
C MET A 237 21.93 -10.87 7.54
N GLU A 238 22.76 -10.57 8.54
CA GLU A 238 24.14 -11.08 8.64
C GLU A 238 24.18 -12.46 9.31
N ASN A 239 23.33 -12.70 10.31
CA ASN A 239 23.33 -13.90 11.15
C ASN A 239 21.95 -14.61 11.14
N PRO A 240 21.47 -15.13 9.99
CA PRO A 240 20.11 -15.67 9.87
C PRO A 240 19.85 -16.85 10.81
N GLU A 241 20.84 -17.68 11.10
CA GLU A 241 20.74 -18.84 12.01
C GLU A 241 20.41 -18.47 13.46
N LYS A 242 20.70 -17.23 13.88
CA LYS A 242 20.31 -16.68 15.19
C LYS A 242 18.81 -16.38 15.27
N TYR A 243 18.15 -16.24 14.12
CA TYR A 243 16.77 -15.79 13.98
C TYR A 243 15.88 -16.77 13.19
N PRO A 244 15.87 -18.09 13.51
CA PRO A 244 15.27 -19.11 12.65
C PRO A 244 13.74 -18.97 12.50
N GLN A 245 13.09 -18.31 13.47
CA GLN A 245 11.63 -18.10 13.50
C GLN A 245 11.24 -16.63 13.45
N LEU A 246 12.19 -15.71 13.21
CA LEU A 246 11.90 -14.28 13.12
C LEU A 246 10.86 -14.04 12.02
N THR A 247 9.69 -13.55 12.45
CA THR A 247 8.52 -13.37 11.60
C THR A 247 8.16 -11.90 11.56
N ILE A 248 7.95 -11.37 10.36
CA ILE A 248 7.63 -9.96 10.15
C ILE A 248 6.38 -9.82 9.27
N ARG A 249 5.61 -8.76 9.48
CA ARG A 249 4.49 -8.36 8.61
C ARG A 249 5.02 -7.52 7.46
N VAL A 250 4.63 -7.82 6.21
CA VAL A 250 5.21 -7.16 5.02
C VAL A 250 4.21 -6.47 4.09
N SER A 251 3.06 -7.06 3.78
CA SER A 251 2.11 -6.50 2.78
C SER A 251 0.74 -7.21 2.85
N GLY A 252 0.11 -7.18 4.02
CA GLY A 252 -1.13 -7.94 4.33
C GLY A 252 -0.91 -9.37 4.84
N TYR A 253 0.33 -9.87 4.87
CA TYR A 253 0.68 -11.19 5.40
C TYR A 253 2.03 -11.16 6.14
N ALA A 254 2.38 -12.28 6.77
CA ALA A 254 3.64 -12.48 7.47
C ALA A 254 4.59 -13.42 6.71
N VAL A 255 5.88 -13.20 6.89
CA VAL A 255 6.95 -14.06 6.35
C VAL A 255 7.99 -14.32 7.42
N ARG A 256 8.72 -15.43 7.30
CA ARG A 256 9.99 -15.55 8.01
C ARG A 256 11.00 -14.62 7.33
N PHE A 257 11.73 -13.83 8.10
CA PHE A 257 12.66 -12.86 7.52
C PHE A 257 13.74 -13.53 6.67
N ASN A 258 14.18 -14.72 7.07
CA ASN A 258 15.17 -15.52 6.36
C ASN A 258 14.64 -16.19 5.08
N SER A 259 13.32 -16.20 4.85
CA SER A 259 12.75 -16.72 3.59
C SER A 259 12.72 -15.67 2.48
N LEU A 260 13.08 -14.42 2.78
CA LEU A 260 13.16 -13.34 1.81
C LEU A 260 14.50 -13.35 1.08
N THR A 261 14.51 -12.92 -0.18
CA THR A 261 15.76 -12.64 -0.89
C THR A 261 16.43 -11.38 -0.32
N LYS A 262 17.74 -11.20 -0.51
CA LYS A 262 18.46 -10.00 -0.05
C LYS A 262 17.83 -8.69 -0.54
N GLU A 263 17.31 -8.68 -1.77
CA GLU A 263 16.61 -7.52 -2.32
C GLU A 263 15.28 -7.23 -1.61
N GLN A 264 14.50 -8.27 -1.28
CA GLN A 264 13.28 -8.12 -0.50
C GLN A 264 13.57 -7.69 0.94
N GLN A 265 14.65 -8.20 1.53
CA GLN A 265 15.12 -7.74 2.85
C GLN A 265 15.51 -6.26 2.79
N GLN A 266 16.19 -5.81 1.73
CA GLN A 266 16.55 -4.41 1.53
C GLN A 266 15.31 -3.50 1.44
N ASP A 267 14.26 -3.94 0.74
CA ASP A 267 12.96 -3.26 0.74
C ASP A 267 12.40 -3.13 2.16
N VAL A 268 12.39 -4.23 2.93
CA VAL A 268 11.87 -4.23 4.30
C VAL A 268 12.64 -3.27 5.21
N ILE A 269 13.97 -3.33 5.22
CA ILE A 269 14.77 -2.53 6.15
C ILE A 269 14.78 -1.05 5.80
N THR A 270 14.47 -0.66 4.55
CA THR A 270 14.44 0.75 4.13
C THR A 270 13.12 1.45 4.44
N ARG A 271 12.06 0.70 4.73
CA ARG A 271 10.74 1.23 5.17
C ARG A 271 10.83 2.08 6.43
N THR A 272 9.77 2.83 6.69
CA THR A 272 9.63 3.63 7.90
C THR A 272 9.56 2.74 9.14
N PHE A 273 10.39 3.06 10.14
CA PHE A 273 10.29 2.55 11.50
C PHE A 273 9.90 3.73 12.37
N THR A 274 8.63 3.77 12.78
CA THR A 274 8.03 4.89 13.50
C THR A 274 8.75 5.10 14.84
N GLN A 275 9.24 6.32 15.07
CA GLN A 275 10.06 6.68 16.24
C GLN A 275 9.27 7.37 17.36
N SER A 276 8.05 7.82 17.09
CA SER A 276 7.17 8.48 18.06
C SER A 276 5.71 8.17 17.77
N ILE A 277 4.87 8.23 18.80
CA ILE A 277 3.41 8.23 18.66
C ILE A 277 2.95 9.51 17.96
#